data_AF-A0A966X9D1-F1
#
_entry.id   AF-A0A966X9D1-F1
#
_cell.length_a   1.000
_cell.length_b   1.000
_cell.length_c   1.000
_cell.angle_alpha   90.00
_cell.angle_beta   90.00
_cell.angle_gamma   90.00
#
_symmetry.space_group_name_H-M   'P 1'
#
loop_
_entity.id
_entity.type
_entity.pdbx_description
1 polymer ?
#
loop_
_entity_poly.entity_id
_entity_poly.type
_entity_poly.pdbx_seq_one_letter_code
_entity_poly.pdbx_strand_id
1 'polypeptide(L)'
;GEMAPELADEVQKNMFVFNDIMRLGDRDMPKIVRECDGKDLALALRGASEELRVKFFKGMSSRSAVQMKDDIEIMGPQRLSAIEEAQQKVVAVVRRLEQNEEIVIARGGGEEFK
;
A
#
# COMPACT_ATOMS: atom_id res chain seq x y z
N GLY A 1 27.03 -15.64 -22.20
CA GLY A 1 26.86 -14.69 -21.09
C GLY A 1 25.40 -14.39 -21.03
N GLU A 2 24.64 -15.23 -20.35
CA GLU A 2 23.19 -15.17 -20.32
C GLU A 2 22.81 -15.43 -18.86
N MET A 3 22.75 -14.36 -18.07
CA MET A 3 22.05 -14.43 -16.78
C MET A 3 20.59 -14.54 -17.13
N ALA A 4 20.05 -15.72 -16.84
CA ALA A 4 18.74 -16.19 -17.28
C ALA A 4 17.62 -15.17 -16.96
N PRO A 5 16.71 -14.88 -17.92
CA PRO A 5 15.49 -14.08 -17.70
C PRO A 5 14.64 -14.58 -16.52
N GLU A 6 14.80 -15.85 -16.17
CA GLU A 6 14.06 -16.57 -15.14
C GLU A 6 14.35 -16.04 -13.72
N LEU A 7 15.58 -15.58 -13.46
CA LEU A 7 15.95 -14.92 -12.20
C LEU A 7 15.38 -13.50 -12.10
N ALA A 8 15.25 -12.78 -13.22
CA ALA A 8 14.68 -11.44 -13.23
C ALA A 8 13.16 -11.48 -12.97
N ASP A 9 12.46 -12.46 -13.55
CA ASP A 9 11.03 -12.68 -13.33
C ASP A 9 10.71 -13.13 -11.90
N GLU A 10 11.57 -13.96 -11.28
CA GLU A 10 11.42 -14.34 -9.86
C GLU A 10 11.71 -13.18 -8.90
N VAL A 11 12.65 -12.28 -9.24
CA VAL A 11 12.90 -11.05 -8.45
C VAL A 11 11.74 -10.07 -8.59
N GLN A 12 11.14 -9.93 -9.78
CA GLN A 12 9.96 -9.08 -9.98
C GLN A 12 8.68 -9.64 -9.32
N LYS A 13 8.46 -10.96 -9.32
CA LYS A 13 7.32 -11.58 -8.60
C LYS A 13 7.39 -11.40 -7.09
N ASN A 14 8.57 -11.12 -6.54
CA ASN A 14 8.78 -10.78 -5.14
C ASN A 14 8.71 -9.27 -4.83
N MET A 15 8.39 -8.43 -5.82
CA MET A 15 8.19 -7.00 -5.58
C MET A 15 6.78 -6.74 -5.03
N PHE A 16 6.69 -6.47 -3.73
CA PHE A 16 5.49 -5.89 -3.13
C PHE A 16 5.23 -4.50 -3.72
N VAL A 17 4.09 -4.32 -4.38
CA VAL A 17 3.59 -3.06 -4.95
C VAL A 17 2.38 -2.52 -4.19
N PHE A 18 1.96 -1.30 -4.49
CA PHE A 18 0.86 -0.63 -3.78
C PHE A 18 -0.46 -1.42 -3.80
N ASN A 19 -0.77 -2.07 -4.93
CA ASN A 19 -1.97 -2.91 -5.03
C ASN A 19 -1.91 -4.20 -4.18
N ASP A 20 -0.72 -4.69 -3.82
CA ASP A 20 -0.58 -5.87 -2.97
C ASP A 20 -1.06 -5.62 -1.53
N ILE A 21 -1.27 -4.35 -1.14
CA ILE A 21 -1.86 -3.98 0.15
C ILE A 21 -3.24 -4.63 0.34
N MET A 22 -3.95 -4.96 -0.75
CA MET A 22 -5.21 -5.71 -0.68
C MET A 22 -5.07 -7.07 0.03
N ARG A 23 -3.88 -7.69 -0.04
CA ARG A 23 -3.58 -8.99 0.56
C ARG A 23 -3.26 -8.92 2.06
N LEU A 24 -3.06 -7.72 2.61
CA LEU A 24 -2.74 -7.55 4.03
C LEU A 24 -3.99 -7.75 4.90
N GLY A 25 -3.79 -8.16 6.15
CA GLY A 25 -4.88 -8.34 7.10
C GLY A 25 -5.50 -6.99 7.49
N ASP A 26 -6.81 -6.96 7.72
CA ASP A 26 -7.49 -5.73 8.14
C ASP A 26 -6.95 -5.19 9.48
N ARG A 27 -6.37 -6.07 10.31
CA ARG A 27 -5.68 -5.71 11.57
C ARG A 27 -4.43 -4.84 11.37
N ASP A 28 -3.80 -4.90 10.18
CA ASP A 28 -2.56 -4.18 9.88
C ASP A 28 -2.86 -2.75 9.36
N MET A 29 -4.08 -2.53 8.83
CA MET A 29 -4.47 -1.27 8.20
C MET A 29 -4.39 -0.05 9.13
N PRO A 30 -4.85 -0.10 10.40
CA PRO A 30 -4.70 1.04 11.31
C PRO A 30 -3.25 1.45 11.54
N LYS A 31 -2.34 0.48 11.53
CA LYS A 31 -0.92 0.73 11.73
C LYS A 31 -0.30 1.39 10.50
N ILE A 32 -0.59 0.85 9.31
CA ILE A 32 -0.12 1.42 8.03
C ILE A 32 -0.61 2.86 7.90
N VAL A 33 -1.91 3.10 8.11
CA VAL A 33 -2.52 4.43 8.06
C VAL A 33 -1.83 5.42 8.99
N ARG A 34 -1.52 5.01 10.23
CA ARG A 34 -0.91 5.88 11.24
C ARG A 34 0.53 6.28 10.91
N GLU A 35 1.24 5.43 10.19
CA GLU A 35 2.66 5.60 9.86
C GLU A 35 2.90 6.32 8.53
N CYS A 36 1.85 6.51 7.73
CA CYS A 36 1.91 7.30 6.50
C CYS A 36 1.77 8.79 6.80
N ASP A 37 2.48 9.62 6.00
CA ASP A 37 2.15 11.05 5.93
C ASP A 37 0.75 11.22 5.31
N GLY A 38 -0.07 12.10 5.89
CA GLY A 38 -1.46 12.28 5.48
C GLY A 38 -1.61 12.79 4.05
N LYS A 39 -0.70 13.66 3.58
CA LYS A 39 -0.76 14.19 2.20
C LYS A 39 -0.33 13.14 1.20
N ASP A 40 0.74 12.41 1.49
CA ASP A 40 1.17 11.30 0.64
C ASP A 40 0.10 10.20 0.58
N LEU A 41 -0.56 9.88 1.71
CA LEU A 41 -1.64 8.90 1.72
C LEU A 41 -2.85 9.36 0.91
N ALA A 42 -3.29 10.60 1.05
CA ALA A 42 -4.38 11.16 0.25
C ALA A 42 -4.05 11.12 -1.26
N LEU A 43 -2.83 11.52 -1.64
CA LEU A 43 -2.39 11.51 -3.03
C LEU A 43 -2.32 10.08 -3.60
N ALA A 44 -1.84 9.11 -2.82
CA ALA A 44 -1.79 7.71 -3.20
C ALA A 44 -3.19 7.10 -3.40
N LEU A 45 -4.11 7.40 -2.47
CA LEU A 45 -5.50 6.92 -2.49
C LEU A 45 -6.31 7.54 -3.64
N ARG A 46 -5.96 8.73 -4.11
CA ARG A 46 -6.60 9.35 -5.28
C ARG A 46 -6.50 8.49 -6.54
N GLY A 47 -5.38 7.80 -6.73
CA GLY A 47 -5.15 6.88 -7.85
C GLY A 47 -5.52 5.42 -7.56
N ALA A 48 -6.05 5.12 -6.37
CA ALA A 48 -6.35 3.76 -5.95
C ALA A 48 -7.73 3.30 -6.41
N SER A 49 -7.89 1.98 -6.57
CA SER A 49 -9.22 1.38 -6.78
C SER A 49 -10.15 1.70 -5.61
N GLU A 50 -11.47 1.64 -5.86
CA GLU A 50 -12.46 1.85 -4.80
C GLU A 50 -12.30 0.84 -3.66
N GLU A 51 -12.06 -0.44 -3.98
CA GLU A 51 -11.85 -1.49 -2.99
C GLU A 51 -10.64 -1.22 -2.09
N LEU A 52 -9.53 -0.76 -2.67
CA LEU A 52 -8.33 -0.43 -1.91
C LEU A 52 -8.56 0.80 -1.02
N ARG A 53 -9.25 1.83 -1.53
CA ARG A 53 -9.67 2.99 -0.72
C ARG A 53 -10.52 2.56 0.47
N VAL A 54 -11.53 1.72 0.25
CA VAL A 54 -12.39 1.19 1.31
C VAL A 54 -11.55 0.44 2.36
N LYS A 55 -10.58 -0.36 1.93
CA LYS A 55 -9.68 -1.07 2.85
C LYS A 55 -8.88 -0.09 3.74
N PHE A 56 -8.33 0.98 3.18
CA PHE A 56 -7.66 2.02 3.96
C PHE A 56 -8.60 2.76 4.92
N PHE A 57 -9.82 3.10 4.47
CA PHE A 57 -10.80 3.78 5.31
C PHE A 57 -11.28 2.90 6.48
N LYS A 58 -11.34 1.58 6.31
CA LYS A 58 -11.62 0.64 7.42
C LYS A 58 -10.52 0.66 8.50
N GLY A 59 -9.29 0.99 8.13
CA GLY A 59 -8.19 1.20 9.08
C GLY A 59 -8.22 2.54 9.81
N MET A 60 -9.12 3.45 9.45
CA MET A 60 -9.24 4.79 10.03
C MET A 60 -10.38 4.88 11.05
N SER A 61 -10.26 5.84 11.98
CA SER A 61 -11.43 6.29 12.74
C SER A 61 -12.44 6.98 11.80
N SER A 62 -13.73 7.00 12.16
CA SER A 62 -14.76 7.67 11.34
C SER A 62 -14.39 9.11 11.01
N ARG A 63 -13.81 9.85 11.97
CA ARG A 63 -13.36 11.23 11.76
C ARG A 63 -12.18 11.33 10.80
N SER A 64 -11.18 10.45 10.94
CA SER A 64 -10.01 10.43 10.06
C SER A 64 -10.38 10.02 8.64
N ALA A 65 -11.32 9.09 8.48
CA ALA A 65 -11.82 8.68 7.17
C ALA A 65 -12.56 9.82 6.46
N VAL A 66 -13.36 10.61 7.18
CA VAL A 66 -14.01 11.81 6.64
C VAL A 66 -12.96 12.82 6.19
N GLN A 67 -12.00 13.16 7.06
CA GLN A 67 -10.93 14.11 6.72
C GLN A 67 -10.13 13.66 5.48
N MET A 68 -9.78 12.38 5.41
CA MET A 68 -9.04 11.83 4.27
C MET A 68 -9.82 11.93 2.95
N LYS A 69 -11.14 11.73 2.99
CA LYS A 69 -12.00 11.89 1.81
C LYS A 69 -12.04 13.35 1.36
N ASP A 70 -12.21 14.27 2.31
CA ASP A 70 -12.21 15.71 2.03
C ASP A 70 -10.84 16.14 1.43
N ASP A 71 -9.73 15.66 2.00
CA ASP A 71 -8.38 15.96 1.50
C ASP A 71 -8.19 15.49 0.05
N ILE A 72 -8.68 14.30 -0.29
CA ILE A 72 -8.63 13.77 -1.67
C ILE A 72 -9.46 14.63 -2.63
N GLU A 73 -10.65 15.07 -2.21
CA GLU A 73 -11.53 15.93 -3.02
C GLU A 73 -10.91 17.31 -3.26
N ILE A 74 -10.32 17.90 -2.21
CA ILE A 74 -9.70 19.24 -2.25
C ILE A 74 -8.46 19.27 -3.16
N MET A 75 -7.69 18.17 -3.24
CA MET A 75 -6.47 18.13 -4.05
C MET A 75 -6.68 18.43 -5.54
N GLY A 76 -7.90 18.28 -6.08
CA GLY A 76 -8.15 18.49 -7.52
C GLY A 76 -7.29 17.57 -8.40
N PRO A 77 -7.21 17.79 -9.72
CA PRO A 77 -6.42 16.95 -10.63
C PRO A 77 -4.93 16.91 -10.29
N GLN A 78 -4.34 15.72 -10.25
CA GLN A 78 -2.93 15.50 -9.93
C GLN A 78 -2.21 14.78 -11.07
N ARG A 79 -0.90 15.01 -11.19
CA ARG A 79 -0.07 14.31 -12.19
C ARG A 79 0.08 12.84 -11.80
N LEU A 80 0.02 11.95 -12.79
CA LEU A 80 0.20 10.50 -12.58
C LEU A 80 1.52 10.19 -11.86
N SER A 81 2.61 10.86 -12.24
CA SER A 81 3.93 10.67 -11.61
C SER A 81 3.95 10.99 -10.12
N ALA A 82 3.17 12.00 -9.68
CA ALA A 82 3.09 12.37 -8.27
C ALA A 82 2.28 11.34 -7.47
N ILE A 83 1.23 10.78 -8.10
CA ILE A 83 0.44 9.68 -7.53
C ILE A 83 1.31 8.43 -7.35
N GLU A 84 2.08 8.07 -8.38
CA GLU A 84 2.99 6.91 -8.33
C GLU A 84 4.07 7.09 -7.26
N GLU A 85 4.67 8.28 -7.14
CA GLU A 85 5.63 8.59 -6.08
C GLU A 85 5.01 8.42 -4.68
N ALA A 86 3.81 8.95 -4.48
CA ALA A 86 3.08 8.82 -3.21
C ALA A 86 2.77 7.34 -2.89
N GLN A 87 2.36 6.56 -3.88
CA GLN A 87 2.15 5.12 -3.74
C GLN A 87 3.44 4.38 -3.34
N GLN A 88 4.59 4.76 -3.90
CA GLN A 88 5.88 4.19 -3.50
C GLN A 88 6.24 4.53 -2.05
N LYS A 89 5.93 5.74 -1.58
CA LYS A 89 6.13 6.10 -0.16
C LYS A 89 5.26 5.26 0.77
N VAL A 90 4.00 5.00 0.41
CA VAL A 90 3.14 4.10 1.19
C VAL A 90 3.70 2.67 1.19
N VAL A 91 4.15 2.15 0.04
CA VAL A 91 4.82 0.84 -0.04
C VAL A 91 6.07 0.79 0.85
N ALA A 92 6.85 1.86 0.89
CA ALA A 92 8.03 1.95 1.76
C ALA A 92 7.67 1.88 3.25
N VAL A 93 6.55 2.50 3.66
CA VAL A 93 6.01 2.37 5.03
C VAL A 93 5.64 0.93 5.34
N VAL A 94 4.92 0.25 4.44
CA VAL A 94 4.53 -1.16 4.63
C VAL A 94 5.78 -2.05 4.75
N ARG A 95 6.79 -1.85 3.90
CA ARG A 95 8.06 -2.61 3.98
C ARG A 95 8.82 -2.34 5.26
N ARG A 96 8.86 -1.09 5.74
CA ARG A 96 9.46 -0.76 7.03
C ARG A 96 8.76 -1.48 8.18
N LEU A 97 7.43 -1.51 8.16
CA LEU A 97 6.64 -2.24 9.15
C LEU A 97 6.89 -3.76 9.07
N GLU A 98 7.01 -4.34 7.88
CA GLU A 98 7.38 -5.75 7.72
C GLU A 98 8.78 -6.03 8.30
N GLN A 99 9.76 -5.17 8.00
CA GLN A 99 11.14 -5.29 8.49
C GLN A 99 11.24 -5.20 10.03
N ASN A 100 10.33 -4.46 10.66
CA ASN A 100 10.24 -4.36 12.11
C ASN A 100 9.40 -5.48 12.74
N GLU A 101 8.97 -6.49 11.96
CA GLU A 101 8.07 -7.58 12.39
C GLU A 101 6.71 -7.05 12.91
N GLU A 102 6.36 -5.83 12.49
CA GLU A 102 5.20 -5.10 12.97
C GLU A 102 3.92 -5.43 12.20
N ILE A 103 4.08 -5.94 10.97
CA ILE A 103 3.04 -6.53 10.11
C ILE A 103 3.65 -7.72 9.36
N VAL A 104 2.81 -8.57 8.78
CA VAL A 104 3.28 -9.71 7.96
C VAL A 104 2.75 -9.55 6.53
N ILE A 105 3.66 -9.52 5.56
CA ILE A 105 3.30 -9.58 4.14
C ILE A 105 3.32 -11.05 3.71
N ALA A 106 2.16 -11.60 3.37
CA ALA A 106 2.09 -12.91 2.75
C ALA A 106 2.73 -12.84 1.35
N ARG A 107 3.99 -13.26 1.24
CA ARG A 107 4.66 -13.43 -0.05
C ARG A 107 4.16 -14.73 -0.63
N GLY A 108 3.56 -14.69 -1.83
CA GLY A 108 2.95 -15.85 -2.45
C GLY A 108 3.95 -16.98 -2.67
N GLY A 109 3.99 -17.91 -1.73
CA GLY A 109 4.60 -19.23 -1.81
C GLY A 109 3.74 -20.12 -0.94
N GLY A 110 3.03 -21.07 -1.55
CA GLY A 110 2.02 -21.87 -0.88
C GLY A 110 2.59 -22.60 0.32
N GLU A 111 2.14 -22.23 1.51
CA GLU A 111 2.15 -23.11 2.67
C GLU A 111 0.74 -23.06 3.26
N GLU A 112 -0.06 -24.02 2.81
CA GLU A 112 -1.21 -24.53 3.54
C GLU A 112 -0.73 -24.89 4.95
N PHE A 113 -1.24 -24.19 5.95
CA PHE A 113 -1.08 -24.61 7.34
C PHE A 113 -1.72 -26.01 7.48
N LYS A 114 -0.89 -27.01 7.79
CA LYS A 114 -1.33 -28.34 8.23
C LYS A 114 -1.91 -28.31 9.63
#